data_AF-A0A848N0T8-F1
#
_entry.id   AF-A0A848N0T8-F1
#
_cell.length_a   1.000
_cell.length_b   1.000
_cell.length_c   1.000
_cell.angle_alpha   90.00
_cell.angle_beta   90.00
_cell.angle_gamma   90.00
#
_symmetry.space_group_name_H-M   'P 1'
#
loop_
_entity.id
_entity.type
_entity.pdbx_description
1 polymer ?
#
loop_
_entity_poly.entity_id
_entity_poly.type
_entity_poly.pdbx_seq_one_letter_code
_entity_poly.pdbx_strand_id
1 'polypeptide(L)' 'MTLKKEVDVFLALKSKSRSWLANELGINEGYLSRIINGKDKPKRQIEKIKKFIEEV' A
#
# COMPACT_ATOMS: atom_id res chain seq x y z
N MET A 1 13.17 1.29 -6.00
CA MET A 1 12.10 2.28 -5.74
C MET A 1 11.65 2.11 -4.29
N THR A 2 11.03 3.10 -3.64
CA THR A 2 10.50 2.91 -2.27
C THR A 2 9.06 2.41 -2.35
N LEU A 3 8.61 1.63 -1.36
CA LEU A 3 7.21 1.16 -1.28
C LEU A 3 6.21 2.32 -1.44
N LYS A 4 6.51 3.48 -0.85
CA LYS A 4 5.73 4.70 -1.03
C LYS A 4 5.57 5.11 -2.49
N LYS A 5 6.66 5.17 -3.25
CA LYS A 5 6.60 5.56 -4.66
C LYS A 5 5.82 4.55 -5.49
N GLU A 6 6.03 3.26 -5.24
CA GLU A 6 5.30 2.18 -5.92
C GLU A 6 3.79 2.31 -5.70
N VAL A 7 3.38 2.47 -4.44
CA VAL A 7 1.96 2.63 -4.08
C VAL A 7 1.38 3.93 -4.63
N ASP A 8 2.10 5.06 -4.54
CA ASP A 8 1.61 6.35 -5.03
C ASP A 8 1.41 6.34 -6.55
N VAL A 9 2.32 5.70 -7.31
CA VAL A 9 2.19 5.53 -8.77
C VAL A 9 0.99 4.64 -9.11
N PHE A 10 0.86 3.49 -8.46
CA PHE A 10 -0.26 2.57 -8.68
C PHE A 10 -1.61 3.25 -8.44
N LEU A 11 -1.75 3.96 -7.32
CA LEU A 11 -2.98 4.67 -6.97
C LEU A 11 -3.33 5.77 -7.97
N ALA A 12 -2.33 6.52 -8.45
CA ALA A 12 -2.51 7.53 -9.48
C ALA A 12 -3.00 6.90 -10.80
N LEU A 13 -2.38 5.81 -11.24
CA LEU A 13 -2.77 5.11 -12.48
C LEU A 13 -4.19 4.57 -12.41
N LYS A 14 -4.63 4.08 -11.24
CA LYS A 14 -5.98 3.52 -11.05
C LYS A 14 -7.02 4.57 -10.62
N SER A 15 -6.62 5.83 -10.44
CA SER A 15 -7.47 6.90 -9.87
C SER A 15 -8.11 6.48 -8.53
N LYS A 16 -7.33 5.83 -7.65
CA LYS A 16 -7.77 5.33 -6.34
C LYS A 16 -7.10 6.08 -5.19
N SER A 17 -7.74 6.06 -4.03
CA SER A 17 -7.21 6.64 -2.80
C SER A 17 -6.48 5.59 -1.94
N ARG A 18 -5.69 6.05 -0.96
CA ARG A 18 -5.07 5.17 0.04
C ARG A 18 -6.11 4.48 0.93
N SER A 19 -7.22 5.15 1.24
CA SER A 19 -8.36 4.56 1.94
C SER A 19 -8.95 3.37 1.17
N TRP A 20 -9.05 3.47 -0.16
CA TRP A 20 -9.48 2.36 -1.00
C TRP A 20 -8.53 1.16 -0.86
N LEU A 21 -7.22 1.37 -1.02
CA LEU A 21 -6.24 0.28 -0.85
C LEU A 21 -6.27 -0.33 0.56
N ALA A 22 -6.48 0.48 1.59
CA ALA A 22 -6.60 -0.01 2.96
C ALA A 22 -7.81 -0.96 3.11
N ASN A 23 -8.94 -0.59 2.51
CA ASN A 23 -10.14 -1.43 2.49
C ASN A 23 -9.92 -2.73 1.72
N GLU A 24 -9.31 -2.69 0.54
CA GLU A 24 -9.01 -3.89 -0.27
C GLU A 24 -8.08 -4.86 0.47
N LEU A 25 -7.13 -4.33 1.24
CA LEU A 25 -6.19 -5.13 2.04
C LEU A 25 -6.77 -5.56 3.39
N GLY A 26 -7.95 -5.08 3.77
CA GLY A 26 -8.58 -5.35 5.06
C GLY A 26 -7.77 -4.82 6.25
N ILE A 27 -7.08 -3.69 6.08
CA ILE A 27 -6.27 -3.06 7.13
C ILE A 27 -6.67 -1.62 7.38
N ASN A 28 -6.37 -1.12 8.59
CA ASN A 28 -6.59 0.28 8.92
C ASN A 28 -5.73 1.22 8.05
N GLU A 29 -6.31 2.31 7.54
CA GLU A 29 -5.59 3.28 6.69
C GLU A 29 -4.38 3.92 7.39
N GLY A 30 -4.49 4.22 8.69
CA GLY A 30 -3.38 4.74 9.49
C GLY A 30 -2.24 3.71 9.59
N TYR A 31 -2.58 2.44 9.75
CA TYR A 31 -1.60 1.35 9.75
C TYR A 31 -0.93 1.19 8.37
N LEU A 32 -1.71 1.19 7.28
CA LEU A 32 -1.19 1.21 5.92
C LEU A 32 -0.23 2.39 5.71
N SER A 33 -0.60 3.60 6.11
CA SER A 33 0.24 4.79 6.01
C SER A 33 1.56 4.64 6.77
N ARG A 34 1.54 4.06 7.98
CA ARG A 34 2.78 3.77 8.73
C ARG A 34 3.69 2.78 8.02
N ILE A 35 3.13 1.75 7.37
CA ILE A 35 3.90 0.78 6.58
C ILE A 35 4.50 1.44 5.32
N ILE A 36 3.67 2.12 4.53
CA ILE A 36 4.08 2.79 3.28
C ILE A 36 5.21 3.79 3.55
N ASN A 37 5.10 4.57 4.63
CA ASN A 37 6.12 5.55 5.02
C ASN A 37 7.31 4.93 5.77
N GLY A 38 7.36 3.60 5.93
CA GLY A 38 8.48 2.88 6.53
C GLY A 38 8.61 3.01 8.06
N LYS A 39 7.59 3.56 8.74
CA LYS A 39 7.51 3.62 10.20
C LYS A 39 7.34 2.22 10.79
N ASP A 40 6.43 1.43 10.21
CA ASP A 40 6.27 0.03 10.53
C ASP A 40 6.89 -0.83 9.43
N LYS A 41 7.56 -1.93 9.82
CA LYS A 41 8.18 -2.87 8.86
C LYS A 41 7.67 -4.31 8.97
N PRO A 42 6.34 -4.55 8.98
CA PRO A 42 5.77 -5.89 9.00
C PRO A 42 5.99 -6.57 7.64
N LYS A 43 6.97 -7.48 7.56
CA LYS A 43 7.33 -8.18 6.31
C LYS A 43 6.12 -8.73 5.56
N ARG A 44 5.24 -9.46 6.26
CA ARG A 44 4.04 -10.08 5.66
C ARG A 44 3.06 -9.08 5.04
N GLN A 45 2.89 -7.90 5.64
CA GLN A 45 1.98 -6.88 5.10
C GLN A 45 2.62 -6.12 3.94
N ILE A 46 3.94 -5.86 4.01
CA ILE A 46 4.68 -5.27 2.90
C ILE A 46 4.58 -6.16 1.66
N GLU A 47 4.77 -7.48 1.82
CA GLU A 47 4.61 -8.44 0.72
C GLU A 47 3.19 -8.47 0.16
N LYS A 48 2.16 -8.42 1.02
CA LYS A 48 0.77 -8.31 0.58
C LYS A 48 0.51 -7.05 -0.25
N ILE A 49 0.99 -5.89 0.19
CA ILE A 49 0.85 -4.63 -0.54
C ILE A 49 1.52 -4.74 -1.91
N LYS A 50 2.75 -5.27 -1.96
CA LYS A 50 3.50 -5.44 -3.20
C LYS A 50 2.79 -6.35 -4.19
N LYS A 51 2.35 -7.53 -3.74
CA LYS A 51 1.58 -8.44 -4.60
C LYS A 51 0.32 -7.80 -5.15
N PHE A 52 -0.43 -7.10 -4.29
CA PHE A 52 -1.67 -6.43 -4.70
C PHE A 52 -1.44 -5.39 -5.82
N ILE A 53 -0.36 -4.60 -5.74
CA ILE A 53 -0.08 -3.57 -6.75
C ILE A 53 0.66 -4.11 -7.99
N GLU A 54 1.21 -5.33 -7.94
CA GLU A 54 1.85 -6.01 -9.09
C GLU A 54 0.85 -6.85 -9.90
N GLU A 55 -0.20 -7.39 -9.27
CA GLU A 55 -1.18 -8.28 -9.91
C GLU A 55 -2.30 -7.55 -10.68
N VAL A 56 -2.40 -6.21 -10.60
CA VAL A 56 -3.56 -5.41 -11.08
C VAL A 56 -3.18 -4.33 -12.09
#